data_AF-A0A800G9M1-F1
#
_entry.id   AF-A0A800G9M1-F1
#
_cell.length_a   1.000
_cell.length_b   1.000
_cell.length_c   1.000
_cell.angle_alpha   90.00
_cell.angle_beta   90.00
_cell.angle_gamma   90.00
#
_symmetry.space_group_name_H-M   'P 1'
#
loop_
_entity.id
_entity.type
_entity.pdbx_description
1 polymer ?
#
loop_
_entity_poly.entity_id
_entity_poly.type
_entity_poly.pdbx_seq_one_letter_code
_entity_poly.pdbx_strand_id
1 'polypeptide(L)' 'MTQRDLSIESDLDSNLPTVWNDRDILLQVMTDLLGNSLKFTPNGGKVSIKARKLDPNESNSSGEMFEVSVTDTGSEIRPS' A
#
# COMPACT_ATOMS: atom_id res chain seq x y z
N MET A 1 26.64 2.85 4.31
CA MET A 1 25.23 2.46 4.06
C MET A 1 25.20 0.97 3.84
N THR A 2 24.55 0.21 4.71
CA THR A 2 24.39 -1.24 4.51
C THR A 2 23.25 -1.44 3.52
N GLN A 3 23.56 -1.90 2.32
CA GLN A 3 22.55 -2.20 1.33
C GLN A 3 21.72 -3.39 1.84
N ARG A 4 20.43 -3.17 2.07
CA ARG A 4 19.47 -4.24 2.39
C ARG A 4 18.91 -4.77 1.07
N ASP A 5 18.99 -6.07 0.89
CA ASP A 5 18.40 -6.78 -0.23
C ASP A 5 16.90 -6.93 0.05
N LEU A 6 16.09 -6.02 -0.48
CA LEU A 6 14.64 -6.05 -0.34
C LEU A 6 14.01 -6.15 -1.73
N SER A 7 13.07 -7.07 -1.88
CA SER A 7 12.25 -7.16 -3.09
C SER A 7 11.03 -6.27 -2.94
N ILE A 8 10.87 -5.30 -3.85
CA ILE A 8 9.68 -4.45 -3.92
C ILE A 8 8.93 -4.79 -5.20
N GLU A 9 7.64 -5.07 -5.08
CA GLU A 9 6.76 -5.31 -6.22
C GLU A 9 5.46 -4.51 -6.14
N SER A 10 4.87 -4.26 -7.30
CA SER A 10 3.58 -3.60 -7.43
C SER A 10 2.66 -4.38 -8.35
N ASP A 11 1.40 -4.51 -7.93
CA ASP A 11 0.32 -5.18 -8.64
C ASP A 11 -0.88 -4.21 -8.68
N LEU A 12 -0.95 -3.42 -9.75
CA LEU A 12 -1.95 -2.35 -9.89
C LEU A 12 -2.95 -2.75 -10.97
N ASP A 13 -4.23 -2.76 -10.62
CA ASP A 13 -5.28 -3.00 -11.57
C ASP A 13 -5.26 -1.94 -12.68
N SER A 14 -5.33 -2.39 -13.93
CA SER A 14 -5.38 -1.52 -15.11
C SER A 14 -6.64 -0.65 -15.16
N ASN A 15 -7.69 -1.02 -14.40
CA ASN A 15 -8.99 -0.34 -14.39
C ASN A 15 -9.27 0.39 -13.07
N LEU A 16 -8.22 0.95 -12.44
CA LEU A 16 -8.39 1.77 -11.24
C LEU A 16 -9.20 3.04 -11.57
N PRO A 17 -10.24 3.36 -10.77
CA PRO A 17 -11.03 4.56 -10.98
C PRO A 17 -10.23 5.80 -10.58
N THR A 18 -10.47 6.91 -11.27
CA THR A 18 -10.03 8.23 -10.81
C THR A 18 -10.98 8.70 -9.71
N VAL A 19 -10.45 8.98 -8.51
CA VAL A 19 -11.24 9.50 -7.39
C VAL A 19 -10.81 10.92 -7.03
N TRP A 20 -11.72 11.67 -6.40
CA TRP A 20 -11.37 12.97 -5.83
C TRP A 20 -10.85 12.79 -4.42
N ASN A 21 -9.62 13.22 -4.16
CA ASN A 21 -8.99 13.17 -2.85
C ASN A 21 -7.98 14.31 -2.66
N ASP A 22 -7.60 14.54 -1.41
CA ASP A 22 -6.42 15.36 -1.12
C ASP A 22 -5.15 14.56 -1.45
N ARG A 23 -4.39 15.06 -2.42
CA ARG A 23 -3.18 14.42 -2.92
C ARG A 23 -2.09 14.34 -1.85
N ASP A 24 -1.95 15.38 -1.03
CA ASP A 24 -0.86 15.48 -0.07
C ASP A 24 -1.11 14.55 1.12
N ILE A 25 -2.37 14.45 1.57
CA ILE A 25 -2.78 13.49 2.60
C ILE A 25 -2.56 12.05 2.11
N LEU A 26 -2.97 11.73 0.89
CA LEU A 26 -2.78 10.38 0.35
C LEU A 26 -1.28 10.04 0.23
N LEU A 27 -0.47 10.98 -0.26
CA LEU A 27 0.97 10.79 -0.36
C LEU A 27 1.61 10.58 1.02
N GLN A 28 1.16 11.30 2.04
CA GLN A 28 1.64 11.14 3.41
C GLN A 28 1.32 9.73 3.93
N VAL A 29 0.06 9.29 3.83
CA VAL A 29 -0.35 7.94 4.28
C VAL A 29 0.45 6.86 3.56
N MET A 30 0.62 6.97 2.24
CA MET A 30 1.41 6.01 1.47
C MET A 30 2.88 5.99 1.88
N THR A 31 3.45 7.16 2.17
CA THR A 31 4.85 7.28 2.61
C THR A 31 5.05 6.64 3.99
N ASP A 32 4.10 6.86 4.91
CA ASP A 32 4.16 6.30 6.26
C ASP A 32 4.05 4.77 6.24
N LEU A 33 3.10 4.23 5.45
CA LEU A 33 2.94 2.78 5.27
C LEU A 33 4.19 2.15 4.66
N LEU A 34 4.70 2.69 3.56
CA LEU A 34 5.91 2.17 2.90
C LEU A 34 7.15 2.32 3.78
N GLY A 35 7.29 3.45 4.47
CA GLY A 35 8.38 3.70 5.41
C GLY A 35 8.39 2.67 6.54
N ASN A 36 7.22 2.35 7.09
CA ASN A 36 7.07 1.31 8.09
C ASN A 36 7.43 -0.06 7.52
N SER A 37 6.86 -0.47 6.39
CA SER A 37 7.16 -1.75 5.78
C SER A 37 8.66 -1.92 5.50
N LEU A 38 9.32 -0.92 4.91
CA LEU A 38 10.77 -0.96 4.65
C LEU A 38 11.61 -1.03 5.94
N LYS A 39 11.17 -0.34 7.00
CA LYS A 39 11.83 -0.37 8.30
C LYS A 39 11.79 -1.78 8.91
N PHE A 40 10.60 -2.40 8.92
CA PHE A 40 10.33 -3.65 9.64
C PHE A 40 10.55 -4.93 8.82
N THR A 41 10.71 -4.84 7.49
CA THR A 41 11.00 -6.00 6.64
C THR A 41 12.46 -6.45 6.77
N PRO A 42 12.78 -7.66 7.24
CA PRO A 42 14.17 -8.12 7.36
C PRO A 42 14.90 -8.19 6.02
N ASN A 43 16.24 -8.23 6.04
CA ASN A 43 17.05 -8.42 4.84
C ASN A 43 16.66 -9.72 4.10
N GLY A 44 16.56 -9.66 2.78
CA GLY A 44 16.03 -10.73 1.93
C GLY A 44 14.49 -10.81 1.91
N GLY A 45 13.80 -9.92 2.62
CA GLY A 45 12.34 -9.87 2.69
C GLY A 45 11.70 -9.12 1.52
N LYS A 46 10.36 -9.04 1.57
CA LYS A 46 9.55 -8.54 0.47
C LYS A 46 8.51 -7.54 0.94
N VAL A 47 8.30 -6.50 0.13
CA VAL A 47 7.21 -5.54 0.26
C VAL A 47 6.41 -5.56 -1.05
N SER A 48 5.10 -5.78 -0.94
CA SER A 48 4.16 -5.83 -2.06
C SER A 48 3.13 -4.71 -1.94
N ILE A 49 2.96 -3.95 -3.01
CA ILE A 49 1.94 -2.90 -3.12
C ILE A 49 0.87 -3.40 -4.07
N LYS A 50 -0.40 -3.40 -3.64
CA LYS A 50 -1.51 -3.74 -4.51
C LYS A 50 -2.55 -2.65 -4.55
N ALA A 51 -3.12 -2.40 -5.72
CA ALA A 51 -4.27 -1.54 -5.86
C ALA A 51 -5.33 -2.21 -6.71
N ARG A 52 -6.56 -2.28 -6.22
CA ARG A 52 -7.69 -2.87 -6.95
C ARG A 52 -8.94 -2.02 -6.81
N LYS A 53 -9.77 -2.00 -7.85
CA LYS A 53 -11.12 -1.44 -7.75
C LYS A 53 -11.94 -2.26 -6.74
N LEU A 54 -12.72 -1.57 -5.90
CA LEU A 54 -13.68 -2.23 -5.01
C LEU A 54 -15.01 -2.40 -5.74
N ASP A 55 -15.62 -3.58 -5.56
CA ASP A 55 -16.97 -3.81 -6.05
C ASP A 55 -17.94 -2.90 -5.27
N PRO A 56 -18.88 -2.21 -5.93
CA PRO A 56 -19.90 -1.41 -5.25
C PRO A 56 -20.66 -2.19 -4.16
N ASN A 57 -20.78 -3.51 -4.28
CA ASN A 57 -21.42 -4.38 -3.28
C ASN A 57 -20.52 -4.66 -2.05
N GLU A 58 -19.21 -4.45 -2.16
CA GLU A 58 -18.25 -4.57 -1.05
C GLU A 58 -18.12 -3.26 -0.25
N SER A 59 -18.68 -2.14 -0.76
CA SER A 59 -18.62 -0.83 -0.11
C SER A 59 -20.02 -0.30 0.20
N ASN A 60 -20.22 0.27 1.39
CA ASN A 60 -21.47 0.98 1.72
C ASN A 60 -21.57 2.38 1.07
N SER A 61 -20.81 2.64 0.00
CA SER A 61 -20.67 3.96 -0.60
C SER A 61 -21.19 3.97 -2.03
N SER A 62 -21.87 5.04 -2.41
CA SER A 62 -22.49 5.20 -3.73
C SER A 62 -21.51 5.60 -4.84
N GLY A 63 -20.21 5.69 -4.56
CA GLY A 63 -19.18 6.16 -5.48
C GLY A 63 -18.15 5.08 -5.82
N GLU A 64 -17.39 5.29 -6.91
CA GLU A 64 -16.28 4.40 -7.23
C GLU A 64 -15.20 4.48 -6.15
N MET A 65 -14.73 3.32 -5.71
CA MET A 65 -13.68 3.19 -4.70
C MET A 65 -12.61 2.22 -5.20
N PHE A 66 -11.41 2.40 -4.67
CA PHE A 66 -10.34 1.42 -4.79
C PHE A 66 -9.69 1.21 -3.43
N GLU A 67 -9.13 0.02 -3.27
CA GLU A 67 -8.33 -0.36 -2.12
C GLU A 67 -6.86 -0.32 -2.52
N VAL A 68 -6.03 0.25 -1.66
CA VAL A 68 -4.57 0.09 -1.73
C VAL A 68 -4.13 -0.69 -0.51
N SER A 69 -3.34 -1.75 -0.72
CA SER A 69 -2.70 -2.50 0.35
C SER A 69 -1.19 -2.45 0.20
N VAL A 70 -0.51 -2.24 1.33
CA VAL A 70 0.93 -2.42 1.47
C VAL A 70 1.11 -3.63 2.40
N THR A 71 1.72 -4.68 1.88
CA THR A 71 1.99 -5.91 2.63
C THR A 71 3.48 -6.14 2.68
N ASP A 72 4.00 -6.51 3.85
CA ASP A 72 5.39 -6.91 3.99
C ASP A 72 5.55 -8.22 4.74
N THR A 73 6.74 -8.82 4.61
CA THR A 73 7.09 -10.09 5.26
C THR A 73 7.75 -9.89 6.63
N GLY A 74 7.67 -8.70 7.22
CA GLY A 74 8.12 -8.40 8.57
C GLY A 74 7.21 -9.01 9.64
N SER A 75 7.74 -9.20 10.85
CA SER A 75 7.02 -9.85 11.95
C SER A 75 6.35 -8.85 12.93
N GLU A 76 6.46 -7.55 12.70
CA GLU A 76 5.89 -6.52 13.59
C GLU A 76 4.83 -5.67 12.90
N ILE A 77 3.62 -5.66 13.46
CA ILE A 77 2.65 -4.58 13.26
C ILE A 77 2.72 -3.71 14.50
N ARG A 78 3.42 -2.57 14.44
CA ARG A 78 3.29 -1.52 15.45
C ARG A 78 2.32 -0.47 14.90
N PRO A 79 1.14 -0.28 15.50
CA PRO A 79 0.29 0.85 15.15
C PRO A 79 1.04 2.14 15.50
N SER A 80 0.93 3.15 14.64
CA SER A 80 1.34 4.53 14.92
C SER A 80 0.60 5.10 16.13
#